data_AF-A0A7Y2FA56-F1
#
_entry.id   AF-A0A7Y2FA56-F1
#
_cell.length_a   1.000
_cell.length_b   1.000
_cell.length_c   1.000
_cell.angle_alpha   90.00
_cell.angle_beta   90.00
_cell.angle_gamma   90.00
#
_symmetry.space_group_name_H-M   'P 1'
#
loop_
_entity.id
_entity.type
_entity.pdbx_description
1 polymer ?
#
loop_
_entity_poly.entity_id
_entity_poly.type
_entity_poly.pdbx_seq_one_letter_code
_entity_poly.pdbx_strand_id
1 'polypeptide(L)'
;LIGLKIPLLFSGQAARIKASRLGNEVALNERNEYESQLRNKWAKLNTYLLQNEEALAYYEVEGKILSDEILKTATSSFRNGEIDFFQYIQSIENAYEIKLNYLESLNAYNKTAIEINYLTL
;
A
#
# COMPACT_ATOMS: atom_id res chain seq x y z
N LEU A 1 -70.00 5.26 -20.25
CA LEU A 1 -69.59 6.65 -19.93
C LEU A 1 -68.09 6.65 -19.73
N ILE A 2 -67.35 7.35 -20.59
CA ILE A 2 -65.91 7.56 -20.44
C ILE A 2 -65.75 8.78 -19.53
N GLY A 3 -65.22 8.57 -18.32
CA GLY A 3 -64.99 9.65 -17.34
C GLY A 3 -63.55 10.13 -17.39
N LEU A 4 -63.34 11.43 -17.64
CA LEU A 4 -62.03 12.08 -17.61
C LEU A 4 -61.80 12.66 -16.21
N LYS A 5 -60.80 12.16 -15.48
CA LYS A 5 -60.43 12.67 -14.15
C LYS A 5 -59.23 13.60 -14.29
N ILE A 6 -59.43 14.91 -14.14
CA ILE A 6 -58.37 15.92 -14.14
C ILE A 6 -58.06 16.30 -12.69
N PRO A 7 -56.92 15.90 -12.12
CA PRO A 7 -56.54 16.29 -10.77
C PRO A 7 -56.12 17.78 -10.73
N LEU A 8 -56.63 18.53 -9.75
CA LEU A 8 -56.39 19.98 -9.60
C LEU A 8 -55.18 20.32 -8.69
N LEU A 9 -54.64 19.35 -7.94
CA LEU A 9 -53.52 19.54 -7.01
C LEU A 9 -52.42 18.48 -7.26
N PHE A 10 -51.24 18.93 -7.72
CA PHE A 10 -50.10 18.08 -8.12
C PHE A 10 -48.95 18.03 -7.08
N SER A 11 -49.11 18.64 -5.91
CA SER A 11 -48.02 18.87 -4.95
C SER A 11 -47.37 17.58 -4.41
N GLY A 12 -48.16 16.53 -4.14
CA GLY A 12 -47.64 15.25 -3.66
C GLY A 12 -46.80 14.51 -4.72
N GLN A 13 -47.24 14.52 -5.98
CA GLN A 13 -46.49 13.93 -7.09
C GLN A 13 -45.20 14.73 -7.37
N ALA A 14 -45.28 16.05 -7.31
CA ALA A 14 -44.10 16.92 -7.44
C ALA A 14 -43.08 16.69 -6.31
N ALA A 15 -43.53 16.55 -5.06
CA ALA A 15 -42.68 16.22 -3.93
C ALA A 15 -42.01 14.85 -4.08
N ARG A 16 -42.76 13.83 -4.55
CA ARG A 16 -42.21 12.49 -4.85
C ARG A 16 -41.14 12.55 -5.94
N ILE A 17 -41.39 13.28 -7.03
CA ILE A 17 -40.40 13.48 -8.11
C ILE A 17 -39.15 14.19 -7.58
N LYS A 18 -39.30 15.23 -6.74
CA LYS A 18 -38.18 15.93 -6.13
C LYS A 18 -37.36 15.01 -5.21
N ALA A 19 -38.01 14.20 -4.39
CA ALA A 19 -37.35 13.22 -3.54
C ALA A 19 -36.59 12.17 -4.37
N SER A 20 -37.18 11.67 -5.46
CA SER A 20 -36.50 10.74 -6.39
C SER A 20 -35.29 11.38 -7.06
N ARG A 21 -35.36 12.67 -7.45
CA ARG A 21 -34.20 13.40 -7.99
C ARG A 21 -33.07 13.52 -6.98
N LEU A 22 -33.40 13.90 -5.74
CA LEU A 22 -32.43 13.96 -4.64
C LEU A 22 -31.77 12.59 -4.39
N GLY A 23 -32.56 11.51 -4.41
CA GLY A 23 -32.04 10.14 -4.29
C GLY A 23 -31.05 9.78 -5.40
N ASN A 24 -31.33 10.18 -6.65
CA ASN A 24 -30.39 9.98 -7.76
C ASN A 24 -29.11 10.82 -7.60
N GLU A 25 -29.21 12.07 -7.12
CA GLU A 25 -28.05 12.92 -6.85
C GLU A 25 -27.16 12.33 -5.75
N VAL A 26 -27.77 11.81 -4.67
CA VAL A 26 -27.04 11.10 -3.60
C VAL A 26 -26.32 9.87 -4.17
N ALA A 27 -27.00 9.02 -4.93
CA ALA A 27 -26.40 7.83 -5.52
C ALA A 27 -25.24 8.17 -6.50
N LEU A 28 -25.35 9.27 -7.26
CA LEU A 28 -24.28 9.74 -8.12
C LEU A 28 -23.07 10.23 -7.31
N ASN A 29 -23.31 10.98 -6.24
CA ASN A 29 -22.24 11.46 -5.35
C ASN A 29 -21.54 10.31 -4.64
N GLU A 30 -22.29 9.32 -4.13
CA GLU A 30 -21.74 8.11 -3.54
C GLU A 30 -20.85 7.37 -4.53
N ARG A 31 -21.31 7.17 -5.77
CA ARG A 31 -20.50 6.56 -6.82
C ARG A 31 -19.20 7.34 -7.07
N ASN A 32 -19.27 8.66 -7.22
CA ASN A 32 -18.10 9.49 -7.47
C ASN A 32 -17.08 9.41 -6.32
N GLU A 33 -17.58 9.37 -5.08
CA GLU A 33 -16.76 9.18 -3.88
C GLU A 33 -16.08 7.79 -3.89
N TYR A 34 -16.81 6.71 -4.17
CA TYR A 34 -16.22 5.37 -4.31
C TYR A 34 -15.14 5.30 -5.39
N GLU A 35 -15.38 5.89 -6.56
CA GLU A 35 -14.38 5.95 -7.63
C GLU A 35 -13.13 6.74 -7.20
N SER A 36 -13.32 7.84 -6.47
CA SER A 36 -12.22 8.65 -5.92
C SER A 36 -11.40 7.86 -4.89
N GLN A 37 -12.07 7.19 -3.95
CA GLN A 37 -11.42 6.35 -2.94
C GLN A 37 -10.63 5.21 -3.58
N LEU A 38 -11.18 4.55 -4.59
CA LEU A 38 -10.50 3.48 -5.31
C LEU A 38 -9.22 3.98 -6.00
N ARG A 39 -9.30 5.10 -6.73
CA ARG A 39 -8.13 5.73 -7.37
C ARG A 39 -7.05 6.10 -6.36
N ASN A 40 -7.45 6.71 -5.24
CA ASN A 40 -6.53 7.10 -4.18
C ASN A 40 -5.87 5.88 -3.53
N LYS A 41 -6.64 4.80 -3.29
CA LYS A 41 -6.11 3.56 -2.74
C LYS A 41 -5.08 2.93 -3.69
N TRP A 42 -5.42 2.82 -4.97
CA TRP A 42 -4.53 2.28 -5.99
C TRP A 42 -3.23 3.10 -6.10
N ALA A 43 -3.33 4.43 -6.14
CA ALA A 43 -2.16 5.31 -6.21
C ALA A 43 -1.24 5.13 -4.99
N LYS A 44 -1.80 5.04 -3.78
CA LYS A 44 -1.04 4.78 -2.56
C LYS A 44 -0.31 3.44 -2.61
N LEU A 45 -1.00 2.37 -2.99
CA LEU A 45 -0.40 1.04 -3.11
C LEU A 45 0.71 1.01 -4.15
N ASN A 46 0.52 1.66 -5.30
CA ASN A 46 1.55 1.72 -6.32
C ASN A 46 2.80 2.47 -5.83
N THR A 47 2.64 3.57 -5.08
CA THR A 47 3.77 4.25 -4.44
C THR A 47 4.49 3.34 -3.46
N TYR A 48 3.77 2.60 -2.61
CA TYR A 48 4.39 1.66 -1.67
C TYR A 48 5.10 0.52 -2.39
N LEU A 49 4.55 0.02 -3.49
CA LEU A 49 5.17 -1.03 -4.29
C LEU A 49 6.54 -0.57 -4.81
N LEU A 50 6.60 0.61 -5.41
CA LEU A 50 7.83 1.20 -5.96
C LEU A 50 8.89 1.46 -4.87
N GLN A 51 8.48 1.94 -3.70
CA GLN A 51 9.40 2.14 -2.57
C GLN A 51 10.04 0.82 -2.10
N ASN A 52 9.24 -0.25 -2.02
CA ASN A 52 9.79 -1.55 -1.66
C ASN A 52 10.67 -2.12 -2.78
N GLU A 53 10.31 -1.91 -4.04
CA GLU A 53 11.13 -2.32 -5.18
C GLU A 53 12.51 -1.66 -5.18
N GLU A 54 12.59 -0.37 -4.86
CA GLU A 54 13.86 0.35 -4.71
C GLU A 54 14.70 -0.23 -3.56
N ALA A 55 14.08 -0.52 -2.40
CA ALA A 55 14.76 -1.15 -1.27
C ALA A 55 15.29 -2.56 -1.60
N LEU A 56 14.53 -3.34 -2.37
CA LEU A 56 14.96 -4.65 -2.86
C LEU A 56 16.15 -4.53 -3.81
N ALA A 57 16.08 -3.61 -4.77
CA ALA A 57 17.16 -3.37 -5.72
C ALA A 57 18.46 -2.95 -5.02
N TYR A 58 18.37 -2.08 -4.01
CA TYR A 58 19.53 -1.71 -3.18
C TYR A 58 20.21 -2.95 -2.54
N TYR A 59 19.43 -3.86 -1.95
CA TYR A 59 20.01 -5.05 -1.32
C TYR A 59 20.65 -5.98 -2.34
N GLU A 60 20.00 -6.19 -3.49
CA GLU A 60 20.49 -7.07 -4.55
C GLU A 60 21.80 -6.57 -5.19
N VAL A 61 21.95 -5.25 -5.33
CA VAL A 61 23.14 -4.63 -5.94
C VAL A 61 24.26 -4.43 -4.92
N GLU A 62 23.94 -3.97 -3.70
CA GLU A 62 24.94 -3.49 -2.73
C GLU A 62 24.81 -4.14 -1.35
N GLY A 63 23.61 -4.15 -0.79
CA GLY A 63 23.39 -4.53 0.62
C GLY A 63 23.87 -5.93 0.96
N LYS A 64 23.70 -6.89 0.04
CA LYS A 64 24.22 -8.25 0.22
C LYS A 64 25.75 -8.26 0.37
N ILE A 65 26.45 -7.62 -0.56
CA ILE A 65 27.93 -7.57 -0.57
C ILE A 65 28.43 -6.89 0.69
N LEU A 66 27.81 -5.78 1.08
CA LEU A 66 28.14 -5.05 2.30
C LEU A 66 27.97 -5.94 3.54
N SER A 67 26.83 -6.61 3.69
CA SER A 67 26.58 -7.51 4.82
C SER A 67 27.59 -8.66 4.89
N ASP A 68 27.93 -9.26 3.75
CA ASP A 68 28.89 -10.36 3.66
C ASP A 68 30.31 -9.89 4.07
N GLU A 69 30.75 -8.71 3.60
CA GLU A 69 32.08 -8.18 3.95
C GLU A 69 32.18 -7.70 5.41
N ILE A 70 31.10 -7.17 5.99
CA ILE A 70 31.06 -6.86 7.43
C ILE A 70 31.27 -8.13 8.25
N LEU A 71 30.52 -9.20 7.96
CA LEU A 71 30.65 -10.48 8.68
C LEU A 71 32.06 -11.04 8.57
N LYS A 72 32.60 -11.08 7.35
CA LYS A 72 33.95 -11.60 7.07
C LYS A 72 35.02 -10.81 7.81
N THR A 73 34.97 -9.48 7.74
CA THR A 73 35.95 -8.59 8.38
C THR A 73 35.86 -8.72 9.90
N ALA A 74 34.65 -8.61 10.46
CA ALA A 74 34.44 -8.72 11.90
C ALA A 74 34.92 -10.08 12.45
N THR A 75 34.60 -11.17 11.76
CA THR A 75 35.08 -12.50 12.16
C THR A 75 36.60 -12.62 12.09
N SER A 76 37.23 -12.11 11.03
CA SER A 76 38.69 -12.14 10.89
C SER A 76 39.37 -11.30 11.98
N SER A 77 38.96 -10.04 12.14
CA SER A 77 39.54 -9.12 13.11
C SER A 77 39.36 -9.61 14.54
N PHE A 78 38.21 -10.19 14.90
CA PHE A 78 38.02 -10.77 16.22
C PHE A 78 38.96 -11.98 16.46
N ARG A 79 39.09 -12.88 15.47
CA ARG A 79 39.98 -14.04 15.56
C ARG A 79 41.46 -13.64 15.66
N ASN A 80 41.84 -12.54 15.03
CA ASN A 80 43.19 -11.98 15.09
C ASN A 80 43.43 -11.14 16.37
N GLY A 81 42.40 -10.89 17.18
CA GLY A 81 42.49 -10.03 18.36
C GLY A 81 42.58 -8.54 18.05
N GLU A 82 42.21 -8.11 16.84
CA GLU A 82 42.20 -6.71 16.41
C GLU A 82 40.99 -5.94 16.97
N ILE A 83 39.87 -6.63 17.22
CA ILE A 83 38.67 -6.10 17.85
C ILE A 83 38.25 -6.98 19.03
N ASP A 84 37.56 -6.38 20.00
CA ASP A 84 37.01 -7.11 21.12
C ASP A 84 35.66 -7.80 20.80
N PHE A 85 35.15 -8.55 21.77
CA PHE A 85 33.89 -9.28 21.63
C PHE A 85 32.69 -8.35 21.40
N PHE A 86 32.65 -7.18 22.05
CA PHE A 86 31.53 -6.26 21.90
C PHE A 86 31.48 -5.66 20.50
N GLN A 87 32.63 -5.21 19.98
CA GLN A 87 32.77 -4.72 18.61
C GLN A 87 32.40 -5.79 17.57
N TYR A 88 32.74 -7.06 17.84
CA TYR A 88 32.35 -8.17 16.99
C TYR A 88 30.83 -8.33 16.94
N ILE A 89 30.15 -8.37 18.10
CA ILE A 89 28.69 -8.50 18.18
C ILE A 89 27.99 -7.34 17.45
N GLN A 90 28.42 -6.11 17.69
CA GLN A 90 27.83 -4.93 17.02
C GLN A 90 27.97 -5.02 15.49
N SER A 91 29.11 -5.53 15.00
CA SER A 91 29.34 -5.67 13.56
C SER A 91 28.44 -6.74 12.92
N ILE A 92 28.31 -7.90 13.57
CA ILE A 92 27.42 -8.95 13.05
C ILE A 92 25.95 -8.54 13.11
N GLU A 93 25.53 -7.81 14.16
CA GLU A 93 24.17 -7.27 14.28
C GLU A 93 23.86 -6.34 13.11
N ASN A 94 24.75 -5.38 12.81
CA ASN A 94 24.59 -4.48 11.66
C ASN A 94 24.47 -5.26 10.33
N ALA A 95 25.28 -6.30 10.13
CA ALA A 95 25.19 -7.11 8.91
C ALA A 95 23.86 -7.85 8.79
N TYR A 96 23.35 -8.39 9.90
CA TYR A 96 22.05 -9.07 9.92
C TYR A 96 20.88 -8.11 9.81
N GLU A 97 20.99 -6.89 10.33
CA GLU A 97 19.97 -5.84 10.18
C GLU A 97 19.76 -5.49 8.70
N ILE A 98 20.85 -5.36 7.91
CA ILE A 98 20.74 -5.15 6.46
C ILE A 98 19.95 -6.28 5.78
N LYS A 99 20.22 -7.54 6.16
CA LYS A 99 19.51 -8.70 5.64
C LYS A 99 18.06 -8.75 6.09
N LEU A 100 17.78 -8.38 7.34
CA LEU A 100 16.42 -8.35 7.88
C LEU A 100 15.58 -7.30 7.16
N ASN A 101 16.10 -6.09 6.98
CA ASN A 101 15.43 -5.01 6.28
C ASN A 101 15.04 -5.43 4.85
N TYR A 102 15.92 -6.14 4.14
CA TYR A 102 15.58 -6.72 2.83
C TYR A 102 14.40 -7.69 2.88
N LEU A 103 14.39 -8.62 3.84
CA LEU A 103 13.32 -9.60 3.97
C LEU A 103 11.98 -8.94 4.33
N GLU A 104 12.03 -7.88 5.13
CA GLU A 104 10.85 -7.07 5.46
C GLU A 104 10.31 -6.34 4.23
N SER A 105 11.18 -5.68 3.45
CA SER A 105 10.80 -5.04 2.17
C SER A 105 10.24 -6.05 1.17
N LEU A 106 10.80 -7.27 1.11
CA LEU A 106 10.31 -8.33 0.22
C LEU A 106 8.89 -8.78 0.61
N ASN A 107 8.67 -8.98 1.90
CA ASN A 107 7.35 -9.32 2.43
C ASN A 107 6.34 -8.20 2.18
N ALA A 108 6.74 -6.94 2.38
CA ALA A 108 5.90 -5.77 2.13
C ALA A 108 5.55 -5.64 0.64
N TYR A 109 6.53 -5.74 -0.26
CA TYR A 109 6.33 -5.77 -1.72
C TYR A 109 5.28 -6.82 -2.12
N ASN A 110 5.47 -8.06 -1.66
CA ASN A 110 4.56 -9.17 -1.98
C ASN A 110 3.13 -8.91 -1.50
N LYS A 111 2.96 -8.40 -0.28
CA LYS A 111 1.64 -8.03 0.25
C LYS A 111 0.99 -6.91 -0.54
N THR A 112 1.75 -5.88 -0.91
CA THR A 112 1.26 -4.76 -1.73
C THR A 112 0.86 -5.23 -3.12
N ALA A 113 1.65 -6.10 -3.76
CA ALA A 113 1.32 -6.67 -5.06
C ALA A 113 0.01 -7.49 -5.02
N ILE A 114 -0.17 -8.30 -3.97
CA ILE A 114 -1.43 -9.04 -3.74
C ILE A 114 -2.61 -8.08 -3.58
N GLU A 115 -2.44 -7.00 -2.82
CA GLU A 115 -3.52 -6.03 -2.60
C GLU A 115 -3.88 -5.27 -3.88
N ILE A 116 -2.90 -4.89 -4.70
CA ILE A 116 -3.14 -4.29 -6.02
C ILE A 116 -3.93 -5.26 -6.90
N ASN A 117 -3.50 -6.53 -6.98
CA ASN A 117 -4.19 -7.55 -7.77
C ASN A 117 -5.66 -7.72 -7.34
N TYR A 118 -5.93 -7.68 -6.03
CA TYR A 118 -7.30 -7.73 -5.49
C TYR A 118 -8.17 -6.53 -5.92
N LEU A 119 -7.60 -5.34 -6.11
CA LEU A 119 -8.35 -4.17 -6.59
C LEU A 119 -8.63 -4.19 -8.10
N THR A 120 -7.89 -5.01 -8.86
CA THR A 120 -8.01 -5.10 -10.33
C THR A 120 -8.84 -6.29 -10.82
N LEU A 121 -9.13 -7.25 -9.94
CA LEU A 121 -9.99 -8.42 -10.18
C LEU A 121 -11.47 -8.05 -9.99
#